data_AF-A0A2T3NX14-F1
#
_entry.id   AF-A0A2T3NX14-F1
#
_cell.length_a   1.000
_cell.length_b   1.000
_cell.length_c   1.000
_cell.angle_alpha   90.00
_cell.angle_beta   90.00
_cell.angle_gamma   90.00
#
_symmetry.space_group_name_H-M   'P 1'
#
loop_
_entity.id
_entity.type
_entity.pdbx_description
1 polymer ?
#
loop_
_entity_poly.entity_id
_entity_poly.type
_entity_poly.pdbx_seq_one_letter_code
_entity_poly.pdbx_strand_id
1 'polypeptide(L)'
;MKLITAILASIFLFGCSATDTQLAKQDQWEQLGFNDGARGKHQRSATELTFLTVVDQDQVEKYNNGFVRGNAQFCNLDTAYENGLYGKKYQGQCFDYEHEPELVSAWHKGYERYVIMRETFEVSSSD
;
A
#
# COMPACT_ATOMS: atom_id res chain seq x y z
N MET A 1 12.08 -22.37 35.70
CA MET A 1 11.94 -22.84 34.31
C MET A 1 10.74 -22.21 33.58
N LYS A 2 9.55 -22.10 34.20
CA LYS A 2 8.36 -21.48 33.55
C LYS A 2 8.49 -19.99 33.17
N LEU A 3 9.28 -19.20 33.91
CA LEU A 3 9.47 -17.76 33.65
C LEU A 3 10.45 -17.48 32.49
N ILE A 4 11.40 -18.39 32.22
CA ILE A 4 12.41 -18.20 31.16
C ILE A 4 11.77 -18.42 29.78
N THR A 5 10.80 -19.34 29.68
CA THR A 5 10.04 -19.61 28.45
C THR A 5 9.15 -18.44 28.04
N ALA A 6 8.67 -17.63 29.00
CA ALA A 6 7.84 -16.45 28.72
C ALA A 6 8.65 -15.22 28.23
N ILE A 7 9.92 -15.10 28.63
CA ILE A 7 10.78 -13.96 28.24
C ILE A 7 11.35 -14.14 26.82
N LEU A 8 11.57 -15.39 26.39
CA LEU A 8 12.11 -15.69 25.06
C LEU A 8 11.09 -15.43 23.93
N ALA A 9 9.79 -15.44 24.23
CA ALA A 9 8.73 -15.15 23.29
C ALA A 9 8.58 -13.65 22.96
N SER A 10 9.11 -12.76 23.80
CA SER A 10 8.88 -11.31 23.71
C SER A 10 9.89 -10.56 22.84
N ILE A 11 10.98 -11.20 22.38
CA ILE A 11 12.11 -10.52 21.73
C ILE A 11 11.91 -10.35 20.20
N PHE A 12 10.89 -10.97 19.60
CA PHE A 12 10.73 -10.99 18.13
C PHE A 12 9.73 -10.00 17.52
N LEU A 13 9.20 -9.03 18.28
CA LEU A 13 8.19 -8.09 17.76
C LEU A 13 8.75 -6.75 17.24
N PHE A 14 10.05 -6.64 17.01
CA PHE A 14 10.66 -5.44 16.39
C PHE A 14 10.73 -5.58 14.86
N GLY A 15 9.58 -5.50 14.19
CA GLY A 15 9.53 -5.35 12.74
C GLY A 15 9.72 -3.89 12.33
N CYS A 16 10.96 -3.45 12.09
CA CYS A 16 11.18 -2.15 11.42
C CYS A 16 10.76 -2.27 9.95
N SER A 17 9.74 -1.50 9.53
CA SER A 17 9.46 -1.32 8.10
C SER A 17 10.63 -0.62 7.44
N ALA A 18 11.20 -1.23 6.39
CA ALA A 18 12.18 -0.54 5.56
C ALA A 18 11.52 0.67 4.86
N THR A 19 12.29 1.74 4.70
CA THR A 19 11.88 2.92 3.91
C THR A 19 12.09 2.66 2.42
N ASP A 20 11.40 3.41 1.56
CA ASP A 20 11.54 3.27 0.10
C ASP A 20 13.00 3.46 -0.36
N THR A 21 13.72 4.43 0.21
CA THR A 21 15.15 4.66 -0.06
C THR A 21 16.02 3.50 0.43
N GLN A 22 15.68 2.87 1.55
CA GLN A 22 16.42 1.72 2.06
C GLN A 22 16.24 0.50 1.16
N LEU A 23 15.01 0.22 0.72
CA LEU A 23 14.73 -0.84 -0.26
C LEU A 23 15.52 -0.61 -1.55
N ALA A 24 15.48 0.61 -2.09
CA ALA A 24 16.19 0.97 -3.32
C ALA A 24 17.72 0.81 -3.18
N LYS A 25 18.32 1.28 -2.07
CA LYS A 25 19.77 1.13 -1.80
C LYS A 25 20.20 -0.32 -1.59
N GLN A 26 19.28 -1.21 -1.24
CA GLN A 26 19.51 -2.64 -1.05
C GLN A 26 19.15 -3.47 -2.30
N ASP A 27 18.93 -2.82 -3.45
CA ASP A 27 18.51 -3.42 -4.72
C ASP A 27 17.16 -4.17 -4.65
N GLN A 28 16.31 -3.84 -3.68
CA GLN A 28 15.00 -4.47 -3.47
C GLN A 28 13.87 -3.79 -4.26
N TRP A 29 14.11 -3.54 -5.55
CA TRP A 29 13.22 -2.79 -6.43
C TRP A 29 11.87 -3.47 -6.64
N GLU A 30 11.85 -4.79 -6.77
CA GLU A 30 10.61 -5.56 -6.93
C GLU A 30 9.70 -5.45 -5.69
N GLN A 31 10.29 -5.45 -4.49
CA GLN A 31 9.53 -5.24 -3.25
C GLN A 31 9.00 -3.81 -3.14
N LEU A 32 9.81 -2.82 -3.53
CA LEU A 32 9.39 -1.42 -3.56
C LEU A 32 8.20 -1.22 -4.52
N GLY A 33 8.29 -1.77 -5.73
CA GLY A 33 7.21 -1.73 -6.72
C GLY A 33 5.94 -2.37 -6.16
N PHE A 34 6.06 -3.58 -5.62
CA PHE A 34 4.93 -4.28 -5.00
C PHE A 34 4.27 -3.44 -3.90
N ASN A 35 5.08 -2.83 -3.03
CA ASN A 35 4.57 -2.00 -1.94
C ASN A 35 3.83 -0.76 -2.45
N ASP A 36 4.33 -0.10 -3.49
CA ASP A 36 3.68 1.06 -4.08
C ASP A 36 2.32 0.66 -4.70
N GLY A 37 2.29 -0.41 -5.50
CA GLY A 37 1.07 -0.91 -6.13
C GLY A 37 0.04 -1.38 -5.10
N ALA A 38 0.44 -2.17 -4.11
CA ALA A 38 -0.48 -2.70 -3.08
C ALA A 38 -1.05 -1.60 -2.16
N ARG A 39 -0.40 -0.44 -2.10
CA ARG A 39 -0.88 0.74 -1.39
C ARG A 39 -1.78 1.63 -2.27
N GLY A 40 -1.99 1.30 -3.54
CA GLY A 40 -2.75 2.10 -4.48
C GLY A 40 -2.06 3.43 -4.82
N LYS A 41 -0.73 3.46 -4.83
CA LYS A 41 0.00 4.62 -5.36
C LYS A 41 0.03 4.58 -6.88
N HIS A 42 0.21 5.73 -7.51
CA HIS A 42 0.58 5.77 -8.92
C HIS A 42 1.98 5.15 -9.13
N GLN A 43 2.14 4.49 -10.27
CA GLN A 43 3.44 3.95 -10.68
C GLN A 43 4.44 5.09 -10.86
N ARG A 44 5.62 4.96 -10.26
CA ARG A 44 6.71 5.91 -10.48
C ARG A 44 7.31 5.73 -11.86
N SER A 45 7.61 6.84 -12.50
CA SER A 45 8.47 6.89 -13.68
C SER A 45 9.92 6.55 -13.33
N ALA A 46 10.71 6.18 -14.34
CA ALA A 46 12.16 5.98 -14.17
C ALA A 46 12.84 7.22 -13.55
N THR A 47 12.43 8.42 -13.95
CA THR A 47 12.92 9.68 -13.36
C THR A 47 12.62 9.78 -11.88
N GLU A 48 11.40 9.45 -11.43
CA GLU A 48 11.05 9.49 -10.01
C GLU A 48 11.80 8.44 -9.19
N LEU A 49 12.13 7.28 -9.77
CA LEU A 49 12.96 6.27 -9.12
C LEU A 49 14.39 6.78 -8.84
N THR A 50 14.93 7.67 -9.71
CA THR A 50 16.25 8.27 -9.50
C THR A 50 16.34 9.13 -8.25
N PHE A 51 15.21 9.62 -7.71
CA PHE A 51 15.18 10.37 -6.46
C PHE A 51 15.49 9.50 -5.23
N LEU A 52 15.42 8.17 -5.35
CA LEU A 52 15.76 7.23 -4.28
C LEU A 52 17.25 6.85 -4.29
N THR A 53 17.76 6.54 -5.48
CA THR A 53 19.16 6.21 -5.78
C THR A 53 19.34 6.16 -7.31
N VAL A 54 20.59 6.12 -7.79
CA VAL A 54 20.86 5.89 -9.23
C VAL A 54 20.23 4.56 -9.64
N VAL A 55 19.49 4.57 -10.76
CA VAL A 55 18.73 3.41 -11.27
C VAL A 55 19.15 3.10 -12.71
N ASP A 56 19.27 1.82 -13.04
CA ASP A 56 19.44 1.32 -14.41
C ASP A 56 18.15 0.68 -14.97
N GLN A 57 18.19 0.19 -16.21
CA GLN A 57 17.02 -0.39 -16.86
C GLN A 57 16.52 -1.69 -16.20
N ASP A 58 17.41 -2.55 -15.69
CA ASP A 58 17.03 -3.79 -15.01
C ASP A 58 16.29 -3.49 -13.71
N GLN A 59 16.76 -2.49 -12.97
CA GLN A 59 16.12 -2.05 -11.73
C GLN A 59 14.74 -1.40 -11.97
N VAL A 60 14.59 -0.63 -13.05
CA VAL A 60 13.27 -0.13 -13.49
C VAL A 60 12.32 -1.28 -13.82
N GLU A 61 12.80 -2.31 -14.52
CA GLU A 61 11.99 -3.48 -14.86
C GLU A 61 11.57 -4.27 -13.62
N LYS A 62 12.48 -4.51 -12.68
CA LYS A 62 12.19 -5.12 -11.37
C LYS A 62 11.10 -4.35 -10.63
N TYR A 63 11.22 -3.02 -10.56
CA TYR A 63 10.18 -2.17 -9.95
C TYR A 63 8.83 -2.33 -10.65
N ASN A 64 8.80 -2.25 -11.98
CA ASN A 64 7.56 -2.35 -12.75
C ASN A 64 6.86 -3.70 -12.55
N ASN A 65 7.61 -4.80 -12.56
CA ASN A 65 7.09 -6.14 -12.31
C ASN A 65 6.49 -6.26 -10.90
N GLY A 66 7.18 -5.72 -9.90
CA GLY A 66 6.66 -5.60 -8.54
C GLY A 66 5.35 -4.81 -8.51
N PHE A 67 5.34 -3.63 -9.15
CA PHE A 67 4.21 -2.71 -9.18
C PHE A 67 2.95 -3.35 -9.76
N VAL A 68 3.06 -4.02 -10.91
CA VAL A 68 1.90 -4.70 -11.53
C VAL A 68 1.28 -5.70 -10.58
N ARG A 69 2.09 -6.54 -9.90
CA ARG A 69 1.57 -7.52 -8.93
C ARG A 69 0.95 -6.86 -7.70
N GLY A 70 1.57 -5.78 -7.21
CA GLY A 70 1.04 -5.02 -6.09
C GLY A 70 -0.28 -4.35 -6.45
N ASN A 71 -0.35 -3.71 -7.61
CA ASN A 71 -1.53 -2.98 -8.07
C ASN A 71 -2.71 -3.94 -8.29
N ALA A 72 -2.47 -5.17 -8.76
CA ALA A 72 -3.51 -6.20 -8.82
C ALA A 72 -4.12 -6.55 -7.44
N GLN A 73 -3.39 -6.38 -6.34
CA GLN A 73 -3.95 -6.57 -4.99
C GLN A 73 -4.86 -5.39 -4.59
N PHE A 74 -4.49 -4.16 -4.98
CA PHE A 74 -5.31 -2.99 -4.72
C PHE A 74 -6.54 -2.94 -5.63
N CYS A 75 -6.36 -3.30 -6.90
CA CYS A 75 -7.34 -3.34 -7.96
C CYS A 75 -8.08 -4.69 -8.00
N ASN A 76 -8.54 -5.13 -6.83
CA ASN A 76 -9.33 -6.34 -6.66
C ASN A 76 -10.70 -5.99 -6.06
N LEU A 77 -11.77 -6.43 -6.71
CA LEU A 77 -13.16 -6.21 -6.31
C LEU A 77 -13.43 -6.68 -4.87
N ASP A 78 -12.85 -7.81 -4.45
CA ASP A 78 -13.03 -8.39 -3.11
C ASP A 78 -12.52 -7.45 -2.01
N THR A 79 -11.51 -6.64 -2.31
CA THR A 79 -10.87 -5.72 -1.35
C THR A 79 -11.31 -4.26 -1.52
N ALA A 80 -12.04 -3.96 -2.59
CA ALA A 80 -12.37 -2.59 -2.98
C ALA A 80 -13.16 -1.83 -1.91
N TYR A 81 -14.18 -2.49 -1.34
CA TYR A 81 -14.97 -1.94 -0.23
C TYR A 81 -14.12 -1.66 1.01
N GLU A 82 -13.27 -2.61 1.40
CA GLU A 82 -12.39 -2.47 2.56
C GLU A 82 -11.36 -1.36 2.37
N ASN A 83 -10.78 -1.25 1.17
CA ASN A 83 -9.88 -0.16 0.81
C ASN A 83 -10.55 1.22 0.98
N GLY A 84 -11.82 1.34 0.55
CA GLY A 84 -12.64 2.53 0.78
C GLY A 84 -12.90 2.78 2.26
N LEU A 85 -13.30 1.75 3.01
CA LEU A 85 -13.59 1.82 4.45
C LEU A 85 -12.38 2.28 5.28
N TYR A 86 -11.16 1.91 4.86
CA TYR A 86 -9.91 2.37 5.47
C TYR A 86 -9.44 3.74 4.96
N GLY A 87 -10.22 4.41 4.12
CA GLY A 87 -9.92 5.75 3.63
C GLY A 87 -8.77 5.79 2.61
N LYS A 88 -8.39 4.66 2.01
CA LYS A 88 -7.41 4.67 0.91
C LYS A 88 -8.00 5.43 -0.26
N LYS A 89 -7.25 6.37 -0.83
CA LYS A 89 -7.74 7.23 -1.92
C LYS A 89 -7.71 6.51 -3.26
N TYR A 90 -8.82 6.53 -3.98
CA TYR A 90 -8.86 6.18 -5.40
C TYR A 90 -8.53 7.42 -6.25
N GLN A 91 -7.59 7.28 -7.17
CA GLN A 91 -7.10 8.33 -8.07
C GLN A 91 -7.04 7.84 -9.52
N GLY A 92 -7.76 6.76 -9.85
CA GLY A 92 -7.71 6.13 -11.17
C GLY A 92 -6.59 5.09 -11.32
N GLN A 93 -6.05 4.56 -10.22
CA GLN A 93 -4.94 3.60 -10.25
C GLN A 93 -5.34 2.22 -10.84
N CYS A 94 -6.65 1.97 -10.94
CA CYS A 94 -7.22 0.74 -11.51
C CYS A 94 -7.87 0.96 -12.88
N PHE A 95 -7.55 2.09 -13.55
CA PHE A 95 -7.98 2.30 -14.92
C PHE A 95 -7.56 1.12 -15.81
N ASP A 96 -8.44 0.70 -16.71
CA ASP A 96 -8.30 -0.49 -17.58
C ASP A 96 -8.26 -1.86 -16.86
N TYR A 97 -8.48 -1.94 -15.54
CA TYR A 97 -8.66 -3.23 -14.88
C TYR A 97 -10.03 -3.83 -15.19
N GLU A 98 -10.10 -5.16 -15.20
CA GLU A 98 -11.35 -5.88 -15.30
C GLU A 98 -12.29 -5.46 -14.16
N HIS A 99 -13.55 -5.17 -14.50
CA HIS A 99 -14.56 -4.70 -13.55
C HIS A 99 -14.21 -3.38 -12.81
N GLU A 100 -13.42 -2.49 -13.42
CA GLU A 100 -13.15 -1.16 -12.84
C GLU A 100 -14.43 -0.45 -12.34
N PRO A 101 -15.54 -0.39 -13.10
CA PRO A 101 -16.74 0.30 -12.63
C PRO A 101 -17.31 -0.29 -11.33
N GLU A 102 -17.35 -1.61 -11.21
CA GLU A 102 -17.80 -2.32 -10.01
C GLU A 102 -16.85 -2.09 -8.83
N LEU A 103 -15.54 -2.11 -9.09
CA LEU A 103 -14.50 -1.81 -8.11
C LEU A 103 -14.65 -0.40 -7.55
N VAL A 104 -14.81 0.59 -8.43
CA VAL A 104 -14.99 2.00 -8.02
C VAL A 104 -16.28 2.18 -7.24
N SER A 105 -17.36 1.49 -7.63
CA SER A 105 -18.62 1.51 -6.89
C SER A 105 -18.47 0.92 -5.47
N ALA A 106 -17.81 -0.23 -5.35
CA ALA A 106 -17.54 -0.87 -4.06
C ALA A 106 -16.65 0.00 -3.16
N TRP A 107 -15.58 0.57 -3.72
CA TRP A 107 -14.71 1.53 -3.04
C TRP A 107 -15.48 2.76 -2.54
N HIS A 108 -16.34 3.34 -3.38
CA HIS A 108 -17.13 4.53 -3.01
C HIS A 108 -18.01 4.27 -1.79
N LYS A 109 -18.73 3.15 -1.77
CA LYS A 109 -19.57 2.73 -0.63
C LYS A 109 -18.76 2.60 0.67
N GLY A 110 -17.55 2.07 0.60
CA GLY A 110 -16.65 1.98 1.76
C GLY A 110 -16.18 3.37 2.21
N TYR A 111 -15.79 4.21 1.25
CA TYR A 111 -15.25 5.55 1.53
C TYR A 111 -16.30 6.50 2.12
N GLU A 112 -17.56 6.41 1.71
CA GLU A 112 -18.67 7.13 2.37
C GLU A 112 -18.75 6.81 3.86
N ARG A 113 -18.56 5.54 4.25
CA ARG A 113 -18.53 5.15 5.67
C ARG A 113 -17.33 5.73 6.39
N TYR A 114 -16.15 5.72 5.77
CA TYR A 114 -14.96 6.34 6.32
C TYR A 114 -15.18 7.83 6.63
N VAL A 115 -15.78 8.59 5.69
CA VAL A 115 -16.06 10.02 5.86
C VAL A 115 -17.01 10.26 7.04
N ILE A 116 -18.12 9.53 7.11
CA ILE A 116 -19.10 9.65 8.20
C ILE A 116 -18.45 9.35 9.57
N MET A 117 -17.66 8.27 9.66
CA MET A 117 -16.97 7.90 10.91
C MET A 117 -15.97 8.96 11.35
N ARG A 118 -15.22 9.53 10.42
CA ARG A 118 -14.23 10.58 10.70
C ARG A 118 -14.91 11.86 11.22
N GLU A 119 -15.99 12.31 10.58
CA GLU A 119 -16.75 13.49 11.00
C GLU A 119 -17.39 13.29 12.38
N THR A 120 -17.94 12.10 12.64
CA THR A 120 -18.53 11.76 13.95
C THR A 120 -17.47 11.81 15.06
N PHE A 121 -16.26 11.30 14.80
CA PHE A 121 -15.16 11.36 15.74
C PHE A 121 -14.69 12.79 16.00
N GLU A 122 -14.60 13.63 14.95
CA GLU A 122 -14.21 15.05 15.07
C GLU A 122 -15.19 15.82 15.97
N VAL A 123 -16.49 15.63 15.78
CA VAL A 123 -17.53 16.20 16.65
C VAL A 123 -17.37 15.73 18.10
N SER A 124 -17.20 14.41 18.32
CA SER A 124 -17.00 13.86 19.66
C SER A 124 -15.72 14.33 20.35
N SER A 125 -14.69 14.73 19.61
CA SER A 125 -13.43 15.23 20.17
C SER A 125 -13.44 16.72 20.51
N SER A 126 -14.52 17.41 20.12
CA SER A 126 -14.70 18.86 20.32
C SER A 126 -15.55 19.19 21.55
N ASP A 127 -16.13 18.18 22.20
CA ASP A 127 -16.88 18.27 23.47
C ASP A 127 -16.02 17.81 24.66
#